data_AF-A0A1F8L873-F1
#
_entry.id   AF-A0A1F8L873-F1
#
_cell.length_a   1.000
_cell.length_b   1.000
_cell.length_c   1.000
_cell.angle_alpha   90.00
_cell.angle_beta   90.00
_cell.angle_gamma   90.00
#
_symmetry.space_group_name_H-M   'P 1'
#
loop_
_entity.id
_entity.type
_entity.pdbx_description
1 polymer ?
#
loop_
_entity_poly.entity_id
_entity_poly.type
_entity_poly.pdbx_seq_one_letter_code
_entity_poly.pdbx_strand_id
1 'polypeptide(L)'
;MRILDDAAREAALALERAYAHAAAETAASTDALTGLPNRRYLEQLSALLGAGRRRGDAPGILMIDIDHFKRLNDAYGHQAGDLVLRAVADRLALALRRDDVPVRYGGEEFLVVLRHATVEQAVDVAQRIRLAVRAIDLRRLGIGAPVTVSVGVAVAPVERPVAAIASAGR
;
A
#
# COMPACT_ATOMS: atom_id res chain seq x y z
N MET A 1 -43.76 4.46 26.59
CA MET A 1 -42.32 4.69 26.83
C MET A 1 -41.48 3.44 26.54
N ARG A 2 -41.87 2.23 26.96
CA ARG A 2 -41.12 0.97 26.74
C ARG A 2 -40.71 0.63 25.30
N ILE A 3 -41.57 0.91 24.30
CA ILE A 3 -41.27 0.65 22.88
C ILE A 3 -40.14 1.55 22.35
N LEU A 4 -40.02 2.78 22.85
CA LEU A 4 -38.94 3.69 22.45
C LEU A 4 -37.60 3.26 23.04
N ASP A 5 -37.60 2.74 24.28
CA ASP A 5 -36.38 2.22 24.93
C ASP A 5 -35.89 0.93 24.25
N ASP A 6 -36.81 0.03 23.88
CA ASP A 6 -36.48 -1.21 23.17
C ASP A 6 -35.91 -0.91 21.76
N ALA A 7 -36.54 0.01 21.02
CA ALA A 7 -36.05 0.44 19.71
C ALA A 7 -34.68 1.15 19.79
N ALA A 8 -34.45 1.97 20.82
CA ALA A 8 -33.17 2.63 21.05
C ALA A 8 -32.05 1.62 21.37
N ARG A 9 -32.34 0.60 22.19
CA ARG A 9 -31.40 -0.50 22.47
C ARG A 9 -31.06 -1.29 21.21
N GLU A 10 -32.06 -1.61 20.39
CA GLU A 10 -31.85 -2.38 19.16
C GLU A 10 -31.02 -1.59 18.14
N ALA A 11 -31.30 -0.30 17.97
CA ALA A 11 -30.51 0.59 17.13
C ALA A 11 -29.05 0.72 17.63
N ALA A 12 -28.84 0.85 18.94
CA ALA A 12 -27.51 0.92 19.53
C ALA A 12 -26.70 -0.37 19.28
N LEU A 13 -27.32 -1.54 19.48
CA LEU A 13 -26.69 -2.84 19.19
C LEU A 13 -26.37 -3.02 17.70
N ALA A 14 -27.26 -2.58 16.81
CA ALA A 14 -27.02 -2.62 15.36
C ALA A 14 -25.83 -1.74 14.96
N LEU A 15 -25.73 -0.54 15.54
CA LEU A 15 -24.63 0.39 15.30
C LEU A 15 -23.30 -0.18 15.83
N GLU A 16 -23.29 -0.75 17.03
CA GLU A 16 -22.10 -1.40 17.61
C GLU A 16 -21.60 -2.55 16.72
N ARG A 17 -22.51 -3.39 16.22
CA ARG A 17 -22.19 -4.46 15.27
C ARG A 17 -21.61 -3.91 13.96
N ALA A 18 -22.20 -2.84 13.43
CA ALA A 18 -21.72 -2.22 12.20
C ALA A 18 -20.30 -1.65 12.38
N TYR A 19 -20.02 -0.99 13.51
CA TYR A 19 -18.68 -0.51 13.83
C TYR A 19 -17.67 -1.64 14.00
N ALA A 20 -18.02 -2.69 14.74
CA ALA A 20 -17.15 -3.85 14.94
C ALA A 20 -16.82 -4.54 13.60
N HIS A 21 -17.82 -4.68 12.72
CA HIS A 21 -17.64 -5.22 11.38
C HIS A 21 -16.72 -4.34 10.52
N ALA A 22 -16.92 -3.02 10.52
CA ALA A 22 -16.08 -2.08 9.77
C ALA A 22 -14.62 -2.07 10.26
N ALA A 23 -14.42 -2.13 11.59
CA ALA A 23 -13.10 -2.23 12.18
C ALA A 23 -12.41 -3.55 11.80
N ALA A 24 -13.14 -4.67 11.82
CA ALA A 24 -12.63 -5.97 11.40
C ALA A 24 -12.23 -5.98 9.92
N GLU A 25 -13.04 -5.40 9.03
CA GLU A 25 -12.70 -5.27 7.61
C GLU A 25 -11.46 -4.38 7.39
N THR A 26 -11.36 -3.26 8.11
CA THR A 26 -10.20 -2.36 8.02
C THR A 26 -8.92 -3.07 8.48
N ALA A 27 -8.98 -3.79 9.60
CA ALA A 27 -7.86 -4.57 10.11
C ALA A 27 -7.47 -5.70 9.13
N ALA A 28 -8.46 -6.38 8.54
CA ALA A 28 -8.21 -7.42 7.54
C ALA A 28 -7.57 -6.90 6.24
N SER A 29 -7.74 -5.61 5.94
CA SER A 29 -7.23 -4.95 4.73
C SER A 29 -6.01 -4.05 4.97
N THR A 30 -5.45 -4.05 6.18
CA THR A 30 -4.25 -3.31 6.57
C THR A 30 -3.11 -4.28 6.92
N ASP A 31 -1.88 -3.93 6.57
CA ASP A 31 -0.68 -4.64 7.01
C ASP A 31 -0.29 -4.21 8.43
N ALA A 32 -0.23 -5.17 9.36
CA ALA A 32 -0.03 -4.87 10.78
C ALA A 32 1.36 -4.30 11.10
N LEU A 33 2.38 -4.56 10.27
CA LEU A 33 3.74 -4.09 10.52
C LEU A 33 3.93 -2.63 10.09
N THR A 34 3.44 -2.30 8.89
CA THR A 34 3.68 -1.02 8.22
C THR A 34 2.51 -0.05 8.30
N GLY A 35 1.31 -0.53 8.63
CA GLY A 35 0.08 0.28 8.64
C GLY A 35 -0.44 0.63 7.24
N LEU A 36 0.22 0.19 6.17
CA LEU A 36 -0.25 0.39 4.81
C LEU A 36 -1.40 -0.57 4.48
N PRO A 37 -2.24 -0.25 3.50
CA PRO A 37 -3.11 -1.23 2.87
C PRO A 37 -2.34 -2.49 2.46
N ASN A 38 -2.96 -3.66 2.63
CA ASN A 38 -2.35 -4.93 2.26
C ASN A 38 -2.85 -5.42 0.89
N ARG A 39 -2.34 -6.58 0.45
CA ARG A 39 -2.76 -7.21 -0.81
C ARG A 39 -4.28 -7.42 -0.93
N ARG A 40 -4.99 -7.75 0.15
CA ARG A 40 -6.45 -7.90 0.14
C ARG A 40 -7.13 -6.58 -0.21
N TYR A 41 -6.65 -5.45 0.34
CA TYR A 41 -7.16 -4.14 -0.04
C TYR A 41 -6.97 -3.86 -1.54
N LEU A 42 -5.82 -4.21 -2.10
CA LEU A 42 -5.56 -4.03 -3.54
C LEU A 42 -6.56 -4.82 -4.41
N GLU A 43 -6.92 -6.03 -4.01
CA GLU A 43 -7.92 -6.85 -4.71
C GLU A 43 -9.30 -6.19 -4.67
N GLN A 44 -9.70 -5.66 -3.50
CA GLN A 44 -10.93 -4.88 -3.33
C GLN A 44 -10.92 -3.59 -4.18
N LEU A 45 -9.82 -2.84 -4.13
CA LEU A 45 -9.63 -1.62 -4.92
C LEU A 45 -9.68 -1.92 -6.42
N SER A 46 -9.07 -3.02 -6.86
CA SER A 46 -9.09 -3.45 -8.26
C SER A 46 -10.51 -3.73 -8.75
N ALA A 47 -11.35 -4.38 -7.92
CA ALA A 47 -12.75 -4.63 -8.23
C ALA A 47 -13.55 -3.31 -8.36
N LEU A 48 -13.32 -2.36 -7.45
CA LEU A 48 -13.97 -1.03 -7.48
C LEU A 48 -13.55 -0.21 -8.70
N LEU A 49 -12.25 -0.17 -9.00
CA LEU A 49 -11.72 0.51 -10.19
C LEU A 49 -12.23 -0.14 -11.48
N GLY A 50 -12.42 -1.46 -11.48
CA GLY A 50 -13.04 -2.19 -12.61
C GLY A 50 -14.50 -1.80 -12.83
N ALA A 51 -15.28 -1.62 -11.76
CA ALA A 51 -16.71 -1.32 -11.83
C ALA A 51 -17.05 0.14 -12.20
N GLY A 52 -16.15 1.08 -11.93
CA GLY A 52 -16.37 2.53 -12.12
C GLY A 52 -15.56 3.19 -13.23
N ARG A 53 -14.89 2.40 -14.08
CA ARG A 53 -13.92 2.89 -15.08
C ARG A 53 -14.59 3.78 -16.12
N ARG A 54 -14.18 5.06 -16.21
CA ARG A 54 -14.58 5.96 -17.29
C ARG A 54 -13.61 5.82 -18.47
N ARG A 55 -14.10 6.09 -19.68
CA ARG A 55 -13.27 6.13 -20.89
C ARG A 55 -12.21 7.22 -20.72
N GLY A 56 -10.95 6.82 -20.54
CA GLY A 56 -9.80 7.72 -20.30
C GLY A 56 -9.04 7.48 -18.99
N ASP A 57 -9.55 6.64 -18.08
CA ASP A 57 -8.85 6.31 -16.83
C ASP A 57 -7.67 5.34 -17.09
N ALA A 58 -6.44 5.84 -17.02
CA ALA A 58 -5.21 5.06 -17.12
C ALA A 58 -4.53 4.97 -15.73
N PRO A 59 -4.85 3.94 -14.92
CA PRO A 59 -4.14 3.74 -13.67
C PRO A 59 -2.71 3.31 -13.95
N GLY A 60 -1.76 3.98 -13.29
CA GLY A 60 -0.36 3.58 -13.27
C GLY A 60 -0.11 2.64 -12.09
N ILE A 61 0.80 1.69 -12.26
CA ILE A 61 1.23 0.78 -11.20
C ILE A 61 2.74 0.83 -11.11
N LEU A 62 3.23 0.95 -9.88
CA LEU A 62 4.64 0.83 -9.57
C LEU A 62 4.81 -0.41 -8.69
N MET A 63 5.63 -1.35 -9.13
CA MET A 63 6.09 -2.47 -8.29
C MET A 63 7.44 -2.08 -7.70
N ILE A 64 7.60 -2.24 -6.39
CA ILE A 64 8.75 -1.76 -5.64
C ILE A 64 9.29 -2.92 -4.81
N ASP A 65 10.57 -3.21 -4.96
CA ASP A 65 11.28 -4.25 -4.20
C ASP A 65 12.46 -3.61 -3.43
N ILE A 66 12.67 -4.03 -2.18
CA ILE A 66 13.82 -3.54 -1.38
C ILE A 66 15.07 -4.31 -1.77
N ASP A 67 16.05 -3.60 -2.31
CA ASP A 67 17.27 -4.23 -2.81
C ASP A 67 18.03 -4.93 -1.67
N HIS A 68 18.39 -6.20 -1.89
CA HIS A 68 19.20 -7.00 -0.96
C HIS A 68 18.60 -7.15 0.45
N PHE A 69 17.28 -7.10 0.61
CA PHE A 69 16.62 -7.16 1.92
C PHE A 69 16.99 -8.39 2.74
N LYS A 70 17.07 -9.57 2.11
CA LYS A 70 17.57 -10.79 2.77
C LYS A 70 18.96 -10.62 3.38
N ARG A 71 19.91 -10.00 2.66
CA ARG A 71 21.27 -9.76 3.17
C ARG A 71 21.28 -8.79 4.35
N LEU A 72 20.37 -7.82 4.35
CA LEU A 72 20.18 -6.91 5.49
C LEU A 72 19.67 -7.69 6.72
N ASN A 73 18.67 -8.55 6.55
CA ASN A 73 18.17 -9.41 7.62
C ASN A 73 19.23 -10.37 8.15
N ASP A 74 20.02 -10.99 7.25
CA ASP A 74 21.09 -11.90 7.65
C ASP A 74 22.19 -11.17 8.45
N ALA A 75 22.43 -9.88 8.18
CA ALA A 75 23.46 -9.09 8.84
C ALA A 75 23.01 -8.41 10.15
N TYR A 76 21.75 -7.96 10.22
CA TYR A 76 21.23 -7.14 11.33
C TYR A 76 20.05 -7.78 12.08
N GLY A 77 19.58 -8.95 11.64
CA GLY A 77 18.44 -9.66 12.18
C GLY A 77 17.08 -9.16 11.66
N HIS A 78 16.06 -9.99 11.80
CA HIS A 78 14.69 -9.69 11.31
C HIS A 78 14.07 -8.44 11.94
N GLN A 79 14.40 -8.12 13.20
CA GLN A 79 13.92 -6.89 13.84
C GLN A 79 14.43 -5.64 13.12
N ALA A 80 15.65 -5.67 12.58
CA ALA A 80 16.18 -4.59 11.75
C ALA A 80 15.44 -4.51 10.41
N GLY A 81 15.12 -5.66 9.80
CA GLY A 81 14.26 -5.72 8.62
C GLY A 81 12.90 -5.07 8.84
N ASP A 82 12.26 -5.37 9.96
CA ASP A 82 10.98 -4.76 10.34
C ASP A 82 11.05 -3.24 10.46
N LEU A 83 12.15 -2.72 11.02
CA LEU A 83 12.41 -1.28 11.09
C LEU A 83 12.59 -0.67 9.70
N VAL A 84 13.31 -1.35 8.81
CA VAL A 84 13.48 -0.91 7.41
C VAL A 84 12.16 -0.90 6.67
N LEU A 85 11.33 -1.94 6.81
CA LEU A 85 10.01 -2.02 6.18
C LEU A 85 9.10 -0.88 6.61
N ARG A 86 9.07 -0.56 7.91
CA ARG A 86 8.33 0.61 8.44
C ARG A 86 8.87 1.92 7.88
N ALA A 87 10.20 2.10 7.88
CA ALA A 87 10.81 3.32 7.38
C ALA A 87 10.54 3.53 5.87
N VAL A 88 10.58 2.46 5.08
CA VAL A 88 10.24 2.50 3.65
C VAL A 88 8.76 2.84 3.47
N ALA A 89 7.86 2.19 4.21
CA ALA A 89 6.43 2.48 4.17
C ALA A 89 6.11 3.96 4.48
N ASP A 90 6.73 4.52 5.51
CA ASP A 90 6.58 5.93 5.88
C ASP A 90 7.07 6.85 4.74
N ARG A 91 8.21 6.53 4.12
CA ARG A 91 8.72 7.31 2.97
C ARG A 91 7.84 7.20 1.75
N LEU A 92 7.24 6.05 1.48
CA LEU A 92 6.27 5.90 0.40
C LEU A 92 5.04 6.78 0.65
N ALA A 93 4.44 6.70 1.84
CA ALA A 93 3.27 7.50 2.19
C ALA A 93 3.53 9.01 2.05
N LEU A 94 4.72 9.50 2.43
CA LEU A 94 5.10 10.91 2.31
C LEU A 94 5.46 11.34 0.87
N ALA A 95 5.92 10.42 0.02
CA ALA A 95 6.32 10.73 -1.35
C ALA A 95 5.14 10.73 -2.34
N LEU A 96 3.96 10.29 -1.91
CA LEU A 96 2.78 10.08 -2.74
C LEU A 96 1.73 11.18 -2.57
N ARG A 97 0.88 11.37 -3.59
CA ARG A 97 -0.27 12.26 -3.50
C ARG A 97 -1.39 11.58 -2.72
N ARG A 98 -2.37 12.37 -2.28
CA ARG A 98 -3.53 11.87 -1.51
C ARG A 98 -4.32 10.76 -2.22
N ASP A 99 -4.39 10.79 -3.55
CA ASP A 99 -5.15 9.82 -4.34
C ASP A 99 -4.33 8.61 -4.79
N ASP A 100 -3.02 8.61 -4.55
CA ASP A 100 -2.15 7.48 -4.83
C ASP A 100 -2.19 6.51 -3.65
N VAL A 101 -2.25 5.21 -3.92
CA VAL A 101 -2.43 4.20 -2.89
C VAL A 101 -1.17 3.35 -2.77
N PRO A 102 -0.34 3.54 -1.73
CA PRO A 102 0.71 2.59 -1.39
C PRO A 102 0.09 1.34 -0.75
N VAL A 103 0.65 0.17 -1.08
CA VAL A 103 0.21 -1.14 -0.64
C VAL A 103 1.44 -1.96 -0.27
N ARG A 104 1.41 -2.67 0.86
CA ARG A 104 2.36 -3.75 1.09
C ARG A 104 1.86 -5.01 0.41
N TYR A 105 2.53 -5.40 -0.67
CA TYR A 105 2.08 -6.49 -1.55
C TYR A 105 2.57 -7.86 -1.06
N GLY A 106 3.80 -7.91 -0.55
CA GLY A 106 4.47 -9.12 -0.10
C GLY A 106 5.38 -8.88 1.09
N GLY A 107 6.35 -9.77 1.31
CA GLY A 107 7.29 -9.69 2.43
C GLY A 107 8.11 -8.40 2.42
N GLU A 108 8.85 -8.18 1.33
CA GLU A 108 9.65 -6.96 1.07
C GLU A 108 9.14 -6.14 -0.13
N GLU A 109 8.06 -6.60 -0.75
CA GLU A 109 7.46 -6.00 -1.95
C GLU A 109 6.37 -4.98 -1.57
N PHE A 110 6.46 -3.80 -2.17
CA PHE A 110 5.45 -2.75 -2.12
C PHE A 110 4.88 -2.50 -3.51
N LEU A 111 3.65 -2.00 -3.55
CA LEU A 111 2.99 -1.60 -4.78
C LEU A 111 2.39 -0.20 -4.58
N VAL A 112 2.44 0.62 -5.63
CA VAL A 112 1.71 1.90 -5.65
C VAL A 112 0.73 1.89 -6.81
N VAL A 113 -0.53 2.21 -6.52
CA VAL A 113 -1.55 2.49 -7.52
C VAL A 113 -1.65 4.00 -7.71
N LEU A 114 -1.29 4.48 -8.90
CA LEU A 114 -1.52 5.86 -9.33
C LEU A 114 -2.88 5.93 -10.00
N ARG A 115 -3.77 6.80 -9.49
CA ARG A 115 -5.14 6.86 -9.98
C ARG A 115 -5.22 7.38 -11.43
N HIS A 116 -4.42 8.39 -11.73
CA HIS A 116 -4.31 9.01 -13.05
C HIS A 116 -2.86 9.41 -13.29
N ALA A 117 -2.17 8.70 -14.18
CA ALA A 117 -0.80 9.05 -14.55
C ALA A 117 -0.50 8.69 -16.00
N THR A 118 0.19 9.57 -16.71
CA THR A 118 0.91 9.18 -17.93
C THR A 118 2.12 8.32 -17.56
N VAL A 119 2.73 7.67 -18.55
CA VAL A 119 3.97 6.89 -18.33
C VAL A 119 5.06 7.78 -17.73
N GLU A 120 5.22 8.99 -18.25
CA GLU A 120 6.23 9.96 -17.80
C GLU A 120 5.99 10.34 -16.34
N GLN A 121 4.74 10.65 -15.98
CA GLN A 121 4.37 10.96 -14.60
C GLN A 121 4.62 9.78 -13.66
N ALA A 122 4.33 8.55 -14.10
CA ALA A 122 4.58 7.35 -13.31
C ALA A 122 6.09 7.12 -13.08
N VAL A 123 6.92 7.37 -14.10
CA VAL A 123 8.38 7.32 -13.99
C VAL A 123 8.91 8.40 -13.05
N ASP A 124 8.35 9.62 -13.09
CA ASP A 124 8.73 10.69 -12.16
C ASP A 124 8.41 10.31 -10.70
N VAL A 125 7.26 9.70 -10.46
CA VAL A 125 6.91 9.17 -9.12
C VAL A 125 7.88 8.07 -8.71
N ALA A 126 8.22 7.14 -9.61
CA ALA A 126 9.19 6.07 -9.33
C ALA A 126 10.58 6.63 -8.94
N GLN A 127 11.07 7.63 -9.65
CA GLN A 127 12.34 8.31 -9.32
C GLN A 127 12.25 9.02 -7.96
N ARG A 128 11.14 9.72 -7.69
CA ARG A 128 10.92 10.38 -6.41
C ARG A 128 10.94 9.39 -5.24
N ILE A 129 10.27 8.25 -5.39
CA ILE A 129 10.28 7.16 -4.40
C ILE A 129 11.71 6.65 -4.17
N ARG A 130 12.43 6.32 -5.24
CA ARG A 130 13.80 5.81 -5.15
C ARG A 130 14.73 6.78 -4.40
N LEU A 131 14.63 8.07 -4.69
CA LEU A 131 15.41 9.11 -4.00
C LEU A 131 14.98 9.28 -2.53
N ALA A 132 13.68 9.23 -2.25
CA ALA A 132 13.14 9.35 -0.90
C ALA A 132 13.57 8.18 0.01
N VAL A 133 13.56 6.95 -0.52
CA VAL A 133 14.01 5.76 0.20
C VAL A 133 15.53 5.80 0.43
N ARG A 134 16.30 6.17 -0.60
CA ARG A 134 17.77 6.30 -0.46
C ARG A 134 18.18 7.34 0.60
N ALA A 135 17.33 8.33 0.86
CA ALA A 135 17.57 9.38 1.85
C ALA A 135 17.21 8.96 3.30
N ILE A 136 16.79 7.72 3.54
CA ILE A 136 16.53 7.22 4.90
C ILE A 136 17.86 7.07 5.65
N ASP A 137 17.99 7.78 6.78
CA ASP A 137 19.14 7.65 7.68
C ASP A 137 18.95 6.47 8.65
N LEU A 138 19.23 5.27 8.15
CA LEU A 138 19.08 4.02 8.92
C LEU A 138 20.07 3.89 10.09
N ARG A 139 21.11 4.73 10.16
CA ARG A 139 22.10 4.71 11.26
C ARG A 139 21.47 5.02 12.61
N ARG A 140 20.41 5.84 12.62
CA ARG A 140 19.63 6.12 13.84
C ARG A 140 18.88 4.90 14.38
N LEU A 141 18.72 3.87 13.56
CA LEU A 141 18.09 2.59 13.88
C LEU A 141 19.13 1.49 14.16
N GLY A 142 20.43 1.85 14.27
CA GLY A 142 21.52 0.89 14.49
C GLY A 142 21.95 0.12 13.23
N ILE A 143 21.47 0.53 12.05
CA ILE A 143 21.76 -0.13 10.77
C ILE A 143 22.72 0.74 9.97
N GLY A 144 23.94 0.24 9.77
CA GLY A 144 25.02 0.98 9.08
C GLY A 144 24.95 0.91 7.54
N ALA A 145 24.07 0.06 7.00
CA ALA A 145 23.90 -0.10 5.56
C ALA A 145 22.84 0.86 4.99
N PRO A 146 23.07 1.47 3.82
CA PRO A 146 22.02 2.19 3.12
C PRO A 146 20.94 1.21 2.62
N VAL A 147 19.74 1.73 2.41
CA VAL A 147 18.65 1.01 1.75
C VAL A 147 18.35 1.65 0.39
N THR A 148 18.13 0.81 -0.60
CA THR A 148 17.69 1.22 -1.94
C THR A 148 16.52 0.34 -2.38
N VAL A 149 15.81 0.79 -3.40
CA VAL A 149 14.70 0.06 -3.99
C VAL A 149 14.81 0.03 -5.51
N SER A 150 14.40 -1.09 -6.08
CA SER A 150 14.14 -1.25 -7.50
C SER A 150 12.65 -0.97 -7.77
N VAL A 151 12.34 -0.23 -8.84
CA VAL A 151 10.96 0.17 -9.16
C VAL A 151 10.63 -0.17 -10.61
N GLY A 152 9.72 -1.11 -10.82
CA GLY A 152 9.10 -1.41 -12.10
C GLY A 152 7.86 -0.53 -12.32
N VAL A 153 7.69 0.02 -13.53
CA VAL A 153 6.57 0.90 -13.87
C VAL A 153 5.74 0.27 -14.98
N ALA A 154 4.42 0.21 -14.78
CA ALA A 154 3.46 -0.21 -15.78
C ALA A 154 2.29 0.77 -15.83
N VAL A 155 1.97 1.28 -17.02
CA VAL A 155 0.75 2.04 -17.27
C VAL A 155 -0.01 1.29 -18.36
N ALA A 156 -1.23 0.86 -18.07
CA ALA A 156 -2.03 0.10 -19.02
C ALA A 156 -3.27 0.91 -19.44
N PRO A 157 -3.59 0.97 -20.75
CA PRO A 157 -4.90 1.41 -21.18
C PRO A 157 -5.97 0.38 -20.70
N VAL A 158 -6.92 0.90 -19.93
CA VAL A 158 -8.30 0.48 -19.51
C VAL A 158 -8.73 -1.00 -19.46
N GLU A 159 -8.09 -1.97 -20.11
CA GLU A 159 -8.68 -3.31 -20.33
C GLU A 159 -8.22 -4.40 -19.35
N ARG A 160 -7.19 -4.14 -18.53
CA ARG A 160 -6.68 -5.12 -17.55
C ARG A 160 -6.96 -4.72 -16.10
N PRO A 161 -7.37 -5.66 -15.23
CA PRO A 161 -7.44 -5.43 -13.79
C PRO A 161 -6.08 -5.02 -13.22
N VAL A 162 -6.05 -4.11 -12.24
CA VAL A 162 -4.82 -3.62 -11.59
C VAL A 162 -3.99 -4.78 -11.02
N ALA A 163 -4.64 -5.74 -10.35
CA ALA A 163 -3.98 -6.95 -9.86
C ALA A 163 -3.30 -7.80 -10.97
N ALA A 164 -3.87 -7.82 -12.18
CA ALA A 164 -3.32 -8.59 -13.30
C ALA A 164 -2.09 -7.91 -13.93
N ILE A 165 -2.00 -6.57 -13.86
CA ILE A 165 -0.85 -5.81 -14.31
C ILE A 165 0.32 -5.99 -13.32
N ALA A 166 0.03 -5.98 -12.01
CA ALA A 166 1.04 -6.23 -10.97
C ALA A 166 1.72 -7.61 -11.12
N SER A 167 0.99 -8.63 -11.57
CA SER A 167 1.55 -9.97 -11.83
C SER A 167 2.36 -10.10 -13.11
N ALA A 168 2.24 -9.15 -14.05
CA ALA A 168 2.86 -9.20 -15.38
C ALA A 168 4.19 -8.44 -15.47
N GLY A 169 4.52 -7.60 -14.48
CA GLY A 169 5.74 -6.79 -14.44
C GLY A 169 6.91 -7.40 -13.66
N ARG A 170 6.91 -8.73 -13.45
CA ARG A 170 8.03 -9.47 -12.86
C ARG A 170 9.05 -9.89 -13.91
#